data_AF-A0A838Y8X5-F1
#
_entry.id   AF-A0A838Y8X5-F1
#
_cell.length_a   1.000
_cell.length_b   1.000
_cell.length_c   1.000
_cell.angle_alpha   90.00
_cell.angle_beta   90.00
_cell.angle_gamma   90.00
#
_symmetry.space_group_name_H-M   'P 1'
#
loop_
_entity.id
_entity.type
_entity.pdbx_description
1 polymer ?
#
loop_
_entity_poly.entity_id
_entity_poly.type
_entity_poly.pdbx_seq_one_letter_code
_entity_poly.pdbx_strand_id
1 'polypeptide(L)'
;MKFAYSLACLPYTIAIMLFYSVAIHIYNALGGWPESIGTRGFPETLLFHINIQNVYLSYLLGFTVFFIPIIIIICSFVKKWRFLIKYLSIQIIGLIIFFLQMFFAPDEYVNWFWD
;
A
#
# COMPACT_ATOMS: atom_id res chain seq x y z
N MET A 1 -21.16 13.03 5.01
CA MET A 1 -19.74 13.50 4.98
C MET A 1 -18.77 12.49 5.56
N LYS A 2 -18.94 11.99 6.80
CA LYS A 2 -18.02 11.02 7.43
C LYS A 2 -17.76 9.76 6.57
N PHE A 3 -18.81 9.18 5.99
CA PHE A 3 -18.72 8.01 5.11
C PHE A 3 -17.74 8.19 3.93
N ALA A 4 -17.74 9.35 3.28
CA ALA A 4 -16.85 9.61 2.14
C ALA A 4 -15.37 9.70 2.55
N TYR A 5 -15.09 10.17 3.77
CA TYR A 5 -13.72 10.16 4.32
C TYR A 5 -13.28 8.73 4.65
N SER A 6 -14.14 7.94 5.28
CA SER A 6 -13.85 6.52 5.54
C SER A 6 -13.56 5.76 4.24
N LEU A 7 -14.36 6.00 3.19
CA LEU A 7 -14.15 5.41 1.88
C LEU A 7 -12.82 5.87 1.25
N ALA A 8 -12.45 7.14 1.42
CA ALA A 8 -11.18 7.67 0.93
C ALA A 8 -9.97 7.07 1.68
N CYS A 9 -10.07 6.77 2.98
CA CYS A 9 -8.96 6.15 3.71
C CYS A 9 -8.76 4.66 3.38
N LEU A 10 -9.83 3.99 2.91
CA LEU A 10 -9.86 2.54 2.73
C LEU A 10 -8.70 1.96 1.90
N PRO A 11 -8.26 2.54 0.77
CA PRO A 11 -7.18 1.95 -0.03
C PRO A 11 -5.87 1.78 0.73
N TYR A 12 -5.42 2.85 1.40
CA TYR A 12 -4.17 2.80 2.15
C TYR A 12 -4.31 2.07 3.50
N THR A 13 -5.50 2.03 4.08
CA THR A 13 -5.76 1.13 5.22
C THR A 13 -5.58 -0.34 4.81
N ILE A 14 -6.14 -0.75 3.66
CA ILE A 14 -5.96 -2.11 3.14
C ILE A 14 -4.50 -2.38 2.79
N ALA A 15 -3.79 -1.41 2.19
CA ALA A 15 -2.36 -1.53 1.89
C ALA A 15 -1.53 -1.85 3.14
N ILE A 16 -1.76 -1.13 4.24
CA ILE A 16 -1.07 -1.36 5.52
C ILE A 16 -1.44 -2.73 6.10
N MET A 17 -2.72 -3.11 6.05
CA MET A 17 -3.17 -4.41 6.52
C MET A 17 -2.52 -5.56 5.73
N LEU A 18 -2.45 -5.46 4.41
CA LEU A 18 -1.78 -6.45 3.57
C LEU A 18 -0.29 -6.54 3.89
N PHE A 19 0.39 -5.39 4.00
CA PHE A 19 1.81 -5.31 4.35
C PHE A 19 2.15 -6.08 5.62
N TYR A 20 1.42 -5.86 6.71
CA TYR A 20 1.65 -6.60 7.96
C TYR A 20 1.13 -8.04 7.90
N SER A 21 0.06 -8.30 7.15
CA SER A 21 -0.46 -9.66 7.00
C SER A 21 0.53 -10.58 6.26
N VAL A 22 1.21 -10.07 5.22
CA VAL A 22 2.29 -10.80 4.55
C VAL A 22 3.48 -10.97 5.48
N ALA A 23 3.88 -9.93 6.23
CA ALA A 23 4.97 -10.04 7.21
C ALA A 23 4.73 -11.19 8.21
N ILE A 24 3.52 -11.27 8.76
CA ILE A 24 3.11 -12.34 9.67
C ILE A 24 3.09 -13.70 8.96
N HIS A 25 2.61 -13.76 7.71
CA HIS A 25 2.57 -15.01 6.95
C HIS A 25 3.98 -15.54 6.65
N ILE A 26 4.92 -14.66 6.29
CA ILE A 26 6.33 -15.00 6.10
C ILE A 26 6.92 -15.56 7.40
N TYR A 27 6.77 -14.81 8.50
CA TYR A 27 7.34 -15.20 9.78
C TYR A 27 6.88 -16.60 10.21
N ASN A 28 5.59 -16.88 10.08
CA ASN A 28 5.02 -18.18 10.42
C ASN A 28 5.42 -19.29 9.45
N ALA A 29 5.52 -19.00 8.16
CA ALA A 29 5.85 -19.99 7.14
C ALA A 29 7.34 -20.40 7.16
N LEU A 30 8.24 -19.48 7.51
CA LEU A 30 9.68 -19.71 7.54
C LEU A 30 10.22 -19.99 8.94
N GLY A 31 9.44 -19.72 10.00
CA GLY A 31 9.90 -19.78 11.38
C GLY A 31 10.81 -18.61 11.76
N GLY A 32 10.78 -17.51 11.00
CA GLY A 32 11.67 -16.36 11.12
C GLY A 32 11.54 -15.41 9.92
N TRP A 33 12.45 -14.43 9.82
CA TRP A 33 12.49 -13.51 8.69
C TRP A 33 13.28 -14.09 7.51
N PRO A 34 13.04 -13.64 6.26
CA PRO A 34 13.76 -14.13 5.09
C PRO A 34 15.26 -13.86 5.21
N GLU A 35 16.08 -14.91 5.10
CA GLU A 35 17.55 -14.80 5.10
C GLU A 35 18.13 -14.63 3.68
N SER A 36 17.31 -14.84 2.65
CA SER A 36 17.73 -14.82 1.24
C SER A 36 16.87 -13.89 0.41
N ILE A 37 17.48 -13.26 -0.59
CA ILE A 37 16.82 -12.43 -1.60
C ILE A 37 15.78 -13.26 -2.39
N GLY A 38 14.63 -12.66 -2.64
CA GLY A 38 13.56 -13.23 -3.46
C GLY A 38 12.72 -14.29 -2.73
N THR A 39 12.09 -15.18 -3.49
CA THR A 39 11.03 -16.08 -2.98
C THR A 39 11.33 -17.57 -3.14
N ARG A 40 12.60 -17.92 -3.36
CA ARG A 40 13.01 -19.32 -3.57
C ARG A 40 12.76 -20.12 -2.28
N GLY A 41 12.04 -21.24 -2.41
CA GLY A 41 11.72 -22.10 -1.27
C GLY A 41 10.49 -21.67 -0.47
N PHE A 42 9.82 -20.57 -0.87
CA PHE A 42 8.59 -20.15 -0.21
C PHE A 42 7.45 -21.11 -0.55
N PRO A 43 6.59 -21.47 0.42
CA PRO A 43 5.39 -22.26 0.16
C PRO A 43 4.45 -21.57 -0.83
N GLU A 44 3.74 -22.34 -1.65
CA GLU A 44 2.83 -21.79 -2.67
C GLU A 44 1.75 -20.85 -2.10
N THR A 45 1.24 -21.15 -0.90
CA THR A 45 0.26 -20.31 -0.21
C THR A 45 0.83 -18.94 0.16
N LEU A 46 2.11 -18.89 0.54
CA LEU A 46 2.81 -17.65 0.84
C LEU A 46 3.05 -16.85 -0.44
N LEU A 47 3.50 -17.52 -1.51
CA LEU A 47 3.68 -16.89 -2.83
C LEU A 47 2.38 -16.25 -3.34
N PHE A 48 1.25 -16.94 -3.16
CA PHE A 48 -0.06 -16.42 -3.54
C PHE A 48 -0.41 -15.15 -2.75
N HIS A 49 -0.18 -15.14 -1.43
CA HIS A 49 -0.44 -13.96 -0.60
C HIS A 49 0.44 -12.77 -0.99
N ILE A 50 1.73 -13.02 -1.25
CA ILE A 50 2.67 -12.00 -1.74
C ILE A 50 2.21 -11.45 -3.10
N ASN A 51 1.76 -12.30 -4.01
CA ASN A 51 1.25 -11.87 -5.31
C ASN A 51 0.02 -10.95 -5.16
N ILE A 52 -0.92 -11.27 -4.27
CA ILE A 52 -2.07 -10.39 -3.98
C ILE A 52 -1.60 -9.02 -3.50
N GLN A 53 -0.68 -8.98 -2.52
CA GLN A 53 -0.11 -7.75 -2.02
C GLN A 53 0.55 -6.95 -3.15
N ASN A 54 1.43 -7.57 -3.92
CA ASN A 54 2.22 -6.89 -4.94
C ASN A 54 1.33 -6.31 -6.05
N VAL A 55 0.33 -7.08 -6.50
CA VAL A 55 -0.67 -6.59 -7.46
C VAL A 55 -1.42 -5.39 -6.89
N TYR A 56 -1.93 -5.49 -5.66
CA TYR A 56 -2.69 -4.42 -5.02
C TYR A 56 -1.85 -3.14 -4.87
N LEU A 57 -0.65 -3.26 -4.31
CA LEU A 57 0.25 -2.13 -4.06
C LEU A 57 0.74 -1.50 -5.36
N SER A 58 1.03 -2.30 -6.40
CA SER A 58 1.48 -1.78 -7.70
C SER A 58 0.40 -0.91 -8.36
N TYR A 59 -0.84 -1.39 -8.40
CA TYR A 59 -1.95 -0.61 -8.95
C TYR A 59 -2.25 0.63 -8.11
N LEU A 60 -2.27 0.50 -6.78
CA LEU A 60 -2.54 1.63 -5.90
C LEU A 60 -1.44 2.71 -5.99
N LEU A 61 -0.17 2.31 -5.97
CA LEU A 61 0.96 3.21 -6.10
C LEU A 61 0.95 3.91 -7.46
N GLY A 62 0.82 3.16 -8.55
CA GLY A 62 0.76 3.73 -9.90
C GLY A 62 -0.41 4.70 -10.05
N PHE A 63 -1.59 4.34 -9.53
CA PHE A 63 -2.76 5.22 -9.54
C PHE A 63 -2.51 6.51 -8.74
N THR A 64 -1.98 6.39 -7.52
CA THR A 64 -1.75 7.55 -6.65
C THR A 64 -0.62 8.46 -7.12
N VAL A 65 0.46 7.91 -7.68
CA VAL A 65 1.61 8.72 -8.13
C VAL A 65 1.32 9.40 -9.46
N PHE A 66 0.71 8.70 -10.42
CA PHE A 66 0.54 9.24 -11.77
C PHE A 66 -0.82 9.90 -11.99
N PHE A 67 -1.92 9.32 -11.49
CA PHE A 67 -3.26 9.79 -11.83
C PHE A 67 -3.80 10.81 -10.83
N ILE A 68 -3.62 10.60 -9.53
CA ILE A 68 -4.18 11.49 -8.51
C ILE A 68 -3.71 12.95 -8.66
N PRO A 69 -2.42 13.28 -8.88
CA PRO A 69 -1.99 14.66 -9.07
C PRO A 69 -2.63 15.31 -10.30
N ILE A 70 -2.73 14.57 -11.41
CA ILE A 70 -3.38 15.04 -12.64
C ILE A 70 -4.86 15.33 -12.38
N ILE A 71 -5.57 14.42 -11.70
CA ILE A 71 -6.98 14.60 -11.37
C ILE A 71 -7.18 15.81 -10.44
N ILE A 72 -6.29 16.02 -9.45
CA ILE A 72 -6.33 17.20 -8.57
C ILE A 72 -6.18 18.49 -9.38
N ILE A 73 -5.22 18.54 -10.30
CA ILE A 73 -5.00 19.70 -11.18
C ILE A 73 -6.26 19.97 -11.99
N ILE A 74 -6.86 18.96 -12.63
CA ILE A 74 -8.11 19.11 -13.38
C ILE A 74 -9.26 19.60 -12.48
N CYS A 75 -9.41 19.03 -11.29
CA CYS A 75 -10.44 19.43 -10.33
C CYS A 75 -10.27 20.88 -9.82
N SER A 76 -9.05 21.41 -9.84
CA SER A 76 -8.77 22.80 -9.42
C SER A 76 -9.36 23.83 -10.39
N PHE A 77 -9.39 23.52 -11.69
CA PHE A 77 -9.94 24.39 -12.73
C PHE A 77 -11.48 24.39 -12.76
N VAL A 78 -12.12 23.28 -12.39
CA VAL A 78 -13.59 23.15 -12.42
C VAL A 78 -14.17 23.43 -11.04
N LYS A 79 -14.79 24.61 -10.84
CA LYS A 79 -15.35 25.04 -9.53
C LYS A 79 -16.27 23.99 -8.88
N LYS A 80 -17.07 23.27 -9.68
CA LYS A 80 -17.97 22.20 -9.21
C LYS A 80 -17.24 20.96 -8.67
N TRP A 81 -15.98 20.71 -9.06
CA TRP A 81 -15.23 19.51 -8.68
C TRP A 81 -14.20 19.75 -7.57
N ARG A 82 -13.95 21.01 -7.19
CA ARG A 82 -12.98 21.36 -6.14
C ARG A 82 -13.22 20.65 -4.81
N PHE A 83 -14.46 20.25 -4.52
CA PHE A 83 -14.76 19.49 -3.31
C PHE A 83 -14.12 18.08 -3.30
N LEU A 84 -13.77 17.51 -4.46
CA LEU A 84 -13.12 16.21 -4.59
C LEU A 84 -11.65 16.24 -4.16
N ILE A 85 -11.00 17.41 -4.27
CA ILE A 85 -9.56 17.58 -3.99
C ILE A 85 -9.22 17.03 -2.60
N LYS A 86 -10.03 17.34 -1.58
CA LYS A 86 -9.78 16.86 -0.20
C LYS A 86 -9.75 15.33 -0.08
N TYR A 87 -10.54 14.60 -0.87
CA TYR A 87 -10.58 13.14 -0.84
C TYR A 87 -9.41 12.54 -1.64
N LEU A 88 -9.00 13.20 -2.72
CA LEU A 88 -7.84 12.83 -3.51
C LEU A 88 -6.53 13.08 -2.74
N SER A 89 -6.45 14.18 -1.98
CA SER A 89 -5.31 14.47 -1.11
C SER A 89 -5.12 13.42 -0.02
N ILE A 90 -6.18 12.76 0.44
CA ILE A 90 -6.08 11.63 1.39
C ILE A 90 -5.30 10.47 0.79
N GLN A 91 -5.37 10.24 -0.53
CA GLN A 91 -4.54 9.20 -1.18
C GLN A 91 -3.05 9.54 -1.08
N ILE A 92 -2.68 10.80 -1.33
CA ILE A 92 -1.28 11.25 -1.22
C ILE A 92 -0.80 11.13 0.23
N ILE A 93 -1.61 11.57 1.19
CA ILE A 93 -1.29 11.44 2.62
C ILE A 93 -1.18 9.96 3.01
N GLY A 94 -2.10 9.12 2.53
CA GLY A 94 -2.10 7.68 2.76
C GLY A 94 -0.85 7.01 2.22
N LEU A 95 -0.34 7.42 1.06
CA LEU A 95 0.93 6.95 0.51
C LEU A 95 2.11 7.28 1.43
N ILE A 96 2.17 8.52 1.91
CA ILE A 96 3.22 8.96 2.84
C ILE A 96 3.16 8.14 4.14
N ILE A 97 1.96 7.97 4.70
CA ILE A 97 1.75 7.16 5.90
C ILE A 97 2.16 5.70 5.64
N PHE A 98 1.82 5.14 4.48
CA PHE A 98 2.19 3.77 4.11
C PHE A 98 3.71 3.59 4.05
N PHE A 99 4.48 4.56 3.55
CA PHE A 99 5.94 4.48 3.60
C PHE A 99 6.49 4.68 5.02
N LEU A 100 5.94 5.65 5.76
CA LEU A 100 6.41 5.93 7.13
C LEU A 100 6.14 4.76 8.09
N GLN A 101 5.05 4.02 7.92
CA GLN A 101 4.78 2.89 8.81
C GLN A 101 5.78 1.74 8.61
N MET A 102 6.44 1.65 7.44
CA MET A 102 7.40 0.57 7.18
C MET A 102 8.58 0.60 8.16
N PHE A 103 8.92 1.77 8.71
CA PHE A 103 9.94 1.92 9.75
C PHE A 103 9.60 1.21 11.08
N PHE A 104 8.36 0.74 11.25
CA PHE A 104 7.96 -0.06 12.43
C PHE A 104 8.04 -1.57 12.17
N ALA A 105 8.26 -2.00 10.93
CA ALA A 105 8.42 -3.40 10.59
C ALA A 105 9.91 -3.83 10.71
N PRO A 106 10.19 -5.12 10.91
CA PRO A 106 11.55 -5.63 11.02
C PRO A 106 12.37 -5.38 9.75
N ASP A 107 13.63 -5.00 9.93
CA ASP A 107 14.52 -4.60 8.83
C ASP A 107 14.69 -5.72 7.80
N GLU A 108 14.78 -6.98 8.24
CA GLU A 108 14.91 -8.13 7.34
C GLU A 108 13.69 -8.28 6.43
N TYR A 109 12.48 -8.05 6.97
CA TYR A 109 11.26 -8.06 6.18
C TYR A 109 11.18 -6.88 5.22
N VAL A 110 11.53 -5.67 5.69
CA VAL A 110 11.50 -4.46 4.86
C VAL A 110 12.51 -4.58 3.72
N ASN A 111 13.72 -5.07 3.98
CA ASN A 111 14.73 -5.32 2.95
C ASN A 111 14.21 -6.31 1.91
N TRP A 112 13.68 -7.45 2.35
CA TRP A 112 13.06 -8.43 1.45
C TRP A 112 11.88 -7.86 0.65
N PHE A 113 11.07 -7.00 1.26
CA PHE A 113 9.92 -6.37 0.56
C PHE A 113 10.37 -5.49 -0.60
N TRP A 114 11.57 -4.91 -0.51
CA TRP A 114 12.15 -4.05 -1.54
C TRP A 114 13.03 -4.80 -2.56
N ASP A 115 13.31 -6.09 -2.33
CA ASP A 115 14.03 -6.97 -3.25
C ASP A 115 13.17 -7.36 -4.49
#